data_AF-A0A915BSQ8-F1
#
_entry.id   AF-A0A915BSQ8-F1
#
_cell.length_a   1.000
_cell.length_b   1.000
_cell.length_c   1.000
_cell.angle_alpha   90.00
_cell.angle_beta   90.00
_cell.angle_gamma   90.00
#
_symmetry.space_group_name_H-M   'P 1'
#
loop_
_entity.id
_entity.type
_entity.pdbx_description
1 polymer ?
#
loop_
_entity_poly.entity_id
_entity_poly.type
_entity_poly.pdbx_seq_one_letter_code
_entity_poly.pdbx_strand_id
1 'polypeptide(L)'
;MLSQRLLRWSFGWPKQILHLRSATNDYTMRTHTCGELRIHHRGQRATVFGWLSFKRMNRFLVVRDAYGSVQVRIPESRKDLLEAADKANYESALKVTGIVADRGSSRNPAMKTGDIEIVVDDLKVLNNAPNRLPYSLRAESESVEETRLRYRYLDLRSDRMQQALRLRSEVAHLMRKFLIEIANFVEGSFFVFQFIFVINRFYCYFFTFFSLYSRNICCRENILTALT
;
A
#
# COMPACT_ATOMS: atom_id res chain seq x y z
N MET A 1 49.20 8.29 -8.45
CA MET A 1 48.24 8.26 -9.58
C MET A 1 47.36 7.03 -9.47
N LEU A 2 46.25 7.09 -8.73
CA LEU A 2 45.22 6.05 -8.72
C LEU A 2 43.95 6.68 -9.30
N SER A 3 43.78 6.48 -10.61
CA SER A 3 42.66 7.00 -11.39
C SER A 3 41.37 6.33 -10.95
N GLN A 4 40.47 7.11 -10.34
CA GLN A 4 39.07 6.78 -10.10
C GLN A 4 38.37 6.46 -11.43
N ARG A 5 38.27 5.18 -11.78
CA ARG A 5 37.36 4.71 -12.83
C ARG A 5 36.03 4.36 -12.18
N LEU A 6 35.28 5.41 -11.82
CA LEU A 6 33.85 5.30 -11.58
C LEU A 6 33.21 4.85 -12.90
N LEU A 7 32.98 3.54 -13.04
CA LEU A 7 32.16 2.97 -14.09
C LEU A 7 30.74 3.50 -13.87
N ARG A 8 30.46 4.63 -14.52
CA ARG A 8 29.13 5.20 -14.67
C ARG A 8 28.31 4.19 -15.47
N TRP A 9 27.54 3.37 -14.77
CA TRP A 9 26.55 2.47 -15.40
C TRP A 9 25.50 3.32 -16.11
N SER A 10 25.75 3.66 -17.36
CA SER A 10 24.76 4.24 -18.27
C SER A 10 23.85 3.12 -18.77
N PHE A 11 23.06 2.52 -17.87
CA PHE A 11 21.92 1.70 -18.26
C PHE A 11 20.85 2.65 -18.82
N GLY A 12 20.87 2.81 -20.14
CA GLY A 12 19.82 3.49 -20.88
C GLY A 12 18.56 2.65 -20.84
N TRP A 13 17.79 2.77 -19.76
CA TRP A 13 16.42 2.28 -19.75
C TRP A 13 15.68 2.97 -20.92
N PRO A 14 15.01 2.22 -21.81
CA PRO A 14 14.16 2.85 -22.81
C PRO A 14 13.10 3.66 -22.06
N LYS A 15 13.20 5.00 -22.17
CA LYS A 15 12.27 5.98 -21.56
C LYS A 15 10.81 5.80 -22.00
N GLN A 16 10.55 4.88 -22.93
CA GLN A 16 9.27 4.65 -23.58
C GLN A 16 8.24 3.92 -22.70
N ILE A 17 8.65 3.23 -21.62
CA ILE A 17 7.71 2.39 -20.85
C ILE A 17 6.97 3.15 -19.73
N LEU A 18 7.40 4.38 -19.42
CA LEU A 18 6.73 5.20 -18.39
C LEU A 18 5.50 5.96 -18.91
N HIS A 19 5.22 5.94 -20.22
CA HIS A 19 4.33 6.92 -20.84
C HIS A 19 2.87 6.48 -21.05
N LEU A 20 2.49 5.26 -20.68
CA LEU A 20 1.13 4.72 -20.93
C LEU A 20 0.56 4.01 -19.70
N ARG A 21 0.61 4.66 -18.53
CA ARG A 21 -0.28 4.28 -17.43
C ARG A 21 -1.30 5.38 -17.23
N SER A 22 -2.53 5.10 -17.65
CA SER A 22 -3.69 5.82 -17.09
C SER A 22 -3.55 5.81 -15.57
N ALA A 23 -3.73 6.96 -14.94
CA ALA A 23 -3.65 7.06 -13.48
C ALA A 23 -4.79 6.28 -12.80
N THR A 24 -5.87 5.99 -13.54
CA THR A 24 -6.99 5.17 -13.13
C THR A 24 -6.92 3.77 -13.74
N ASN A 25 -7.51 2.80 -13.04
CA ASN A 25 -7.66 1.44 -13.53
C ASN A 25 -8.85 1.38 -14.50
N ASP A 26 -8.64 0.82 -15.69
CA ASP A 26 -9.65 0.69 -16.76
C ASP A 26 -10.92 -0.05 -16.31
N TYR A 27 -10.82 -0.93 -15.32
CA TYR A 27 -11.94 -1.73 -14.81
C TYR A 27 -12.73 -1.03 -13.69
N THR A 28 -12.57 0.28 -13.50
CA THR A 28 -13.22 1.02 -12.40
C THR A 28 -14.16 2.11 -12.91
N MET A 29 -15.28 2.33 -12.20
CA MET A 29 -16.26 3.37 -12.53
C MET A 29 -15.78 4.80 -12.20
N ARG A 30 -14.53 4.97 -11.75
CA ARG A 30 -13.94 6.29 -11.48
C ARG A 30 -13.37 6.85 -12.78
N THR A 31 -13.54 8.15 -12.98
CA THR A 31 -12.90 8.84 -14.10
C THR A 31 -11.47 9.25 -13.74
N HIS A 32 -11.29 9.69 -12.49
CA HIS A 32 -10.04 10.28 -12.01
C HIS A 32 -9.69 9.76 -10.62
N THR A 33 -8.41 9.69 -10.27
CA THR A 33 -7.98 9.53 -8.87
C THR A 33 -8.06 10.86 -8.12
N CYS A 34 -8.18 10.82 -6.79
CA CYS A 34 -8.22 12.07 -6.01
C CYS A 34 -6.91 12.88 -6.12
N GLY A 35 -5.76 12.22 -6.34
CA GLY A 35 -4.44 12.86 -6.31
C GLY A 35 -3.97 13.48 -7.63
N GLU A 36 -4.60 13.14 -8.76
CA GLU A 36 -4.15 13.57 -10.10
C GLU A 36 -4.76 14.89 -10.58
N LEU A 37 -5.85 15.34 -9.96
CA LEU A 37 -6.57 16.53 -10.41
C LEU A 37 -5.69 17.79 -10.27
N ARG A 38 -5.68 18.60 -11.32
CA ARG A 38 -4.86 19.82 -11.47
C ARG A 38 -5.66 20.89 -12.18
N ILE A 39 -5.16 22.12 -12.23
CA ILE A 39 -5.83 23.27 -12.84
C ILE A 39 -6.23 23.03 -14.31
N HIS A 40 -5.47 22.23 -15.06
CA HIS A 40 -5.79 21.86 -16.45
C HIS A 40 -7.09 21.04 -16.60
N HIS A 41 -7.57 20.42 -15.53
CA HIS A 41 -8.82 19.67 -15.53
C HIS A 41 -10.05 20.56 -15.21
N ARG A 42 -9.88 21.87 -15.06
CA ARG A 42 -10.96 22.82 -14.77
C ARG A 42 -12.08 22.70 -15.81
N GLY A 43 -13.33 22.69 -15.33
CA GLY A 43 -14.53 22.57 -16.15
C GLY A 43 -14.88 21.14 -16.55
N GLN A 44 -14.00 20.16 -16.31
CA GLN A 44 -14.29 18.76 -16.60
C GLN A 44 -15.16 18.15 -15.50
N ARG A 45 -16.02 17.20 -15.90
CA ARG A 45 -16.77 16.36 -14.96
C ARG A 45 -15.87 15.26 -14.44
N ALA A 46 -15.73 15.17 -13.11
CA ALA A 46 -14.95 14.16 -12.44
C ALA A 46 -15.83 13.33 -11.49
N THR A 47 -15.70 12.01 -11.59
CA THR A 47 -16.24 11.04 -10.65
C THR A 47 -15.08 10.44 -9.87
N VAL A 48 -15.02 10.73 -8.58
CA VAL A 48 -13.99 10.25 -7.66
C VAL A 48 -14.61 9.38 -6.57
N PHE A 49 -13.83 8.41 -6.12
CA PHE A 49 -14.19 7.52 -5.03
C PHE A 49 -13.10 7.62 -3.97
N GLY A 50 -13.49 7.60 -2.70
CA GLY A 50 -12.53 7.66 -1.62
C GLY A 50 -13.19 7.69 -0.25
N TRP A 51 -12.37 7.93 0.77
CA TRP A 51 -12.79 8.02 2.16
C TRP A 51 -12.87 9.46 2.62
N LEU A 52 -13.88 9.77 3.44
CA LEU A 52 -14.02 11.06 4.07
C LEU A 52 -12.91 11.28 5.10
N SER A 53 -11.91 12.08 4.77
CA SER A 53 -10.79 12.38 5.69
C SER A 53 -11.11 13.58 6.58
N PHE A 54 -11.82 14.58 6.05
CA PHE A 54 -12.17 15.78 6.78
C PHE A 54 -13.49 16.36 6.35
N LYS A 55 -14.17 17.03 7.28
CA LYS A 55 -15.38 17.78 7.04
C LYS A 55 -15.29 19.10 7.80
N ARG A 56 -15.57 20.21 7.12
CA ARG A 56 -15.68 21.55 7.72
C ARG A 56 -17.03 22.15 7.37
N MET A 57 -17.79 22.52 8.42
CA MET A 57 -19.12 23.14 8.32
C MET A 57 -20.07 22.38 7.38
N ASN A 58 -19.90 21.05 7.26
CA ASN A 58 -20.62 20.15 6.34
C ASN A 58 -20.64 20.51 4.85
N ARG A 59 -19.95 21.58 4.46
CA ARG A 59 -19.91 22.09 3.09
C ARG A 59 -18.62 21.73 2.37
N PHE A 60 -17.52 21.71 3.12
CA PHE A 60 -16.20 21.38 2.60
C PHE A 60 -15.80 20.01 3.12
N LEU A 61 -15.71 19.06 2.20
CA LEU A 61 -15.25 17.71 2.48
C LEU A 61 -13.86 17.55 1.87
N VAL A 62 -12.98 16.81 2.54
CA VAL A 62 -11.74 16.33 1.94
C VAL A 62 -11.88 14.84 1.76
N VAL A 63 -11.91 14.42 0.50
CA VAL A 63 -11.97 13.01 0.11
C VAL A 63 -10.57 12.54 -0.21
N ARG A 64 -10.19 11.41 0.38
CA ARG A 64 -8.88 10.81 0.24
C ARG A 64 -8.98 9.45 -0.44
N ASP A 65 -8.07 9.21 -1.37
CA ASP A 65 -7.82 7.93 -2.01
C ASP A 65 -6.35 7.55 -1.80
N ALA A 66 -5.98 6.34 -2.19
CA ALA A 66 -4.63 5.80 -2.06
C ALA A 66 -3.57 6.53 -2.93
N TYR A 67 -3.97 7.53 -3.72
CA TYR A 67 -3.10 8.36 -4.56
C TYR A 67 -2.98 9.81 -4.06
N GLY A 68 -3.80 10.21 -3.09
CA GLY A 68 -3.85 11.57 -2.57
C GLY A 68 -5.25 11.98 -2.15
N SER A 69 -5.42 13.26 -1.86
CA SER A 69 -6.69 13.84 -1.40
C SER A 69 -7.11 15.02 -2.26
N VAL A 70 -8.42 15.25 -2.34
CA VAL A 70 -9.03 16.38 -3.04
C VAL A 70 -10.11 17.00 -2.17
N GLN A 71 -10.26 18.32 -2.27
CA GLN A 71 -11.38 19.01 -1.64
C GLN A 71 -12.61 18.97 -2.53
N VAL A 72 -13.73 18.77 -1.87
CA VAL A 72 -15.04 18.67 -2.44
C VAL A 72 -15.89 19.74 -1.76
N ARG A 73 -16.52 20.61 -2.55
CA ARG A 73 -17.41 21.68 -2.06
C ARG A 73 -18.84 21.38 -2.48
N ILE A 74 -19.71 21.33 -1.48
CA ILE A 74 -21.15 21.20 -1.69
C ILE A 74 -21.75 22.60 -1.89
N PRO A 75 -22.53 22.84 -2.95
CA PRO A 75 -23.24 24.10 -3.13
C PRO A 75 -24.37 24.26 -2.09
N GLU A 76 -24.56 25.47 -1.57
CA GLU A 76 -25.57 25.75 -0.53
C GLU A 76 -27.01 25.50 -0.98
N SER A 77 -27.26 25.59 -2.29
CA SER A 77 -28.56 25.30 -2.88
C SER A 77 -28.97 23.83 -2.76
N ARG A 78 -28.02 22.91 -2.52
CA ARG A 78 -28.25 21.45 -2.45
C ARG A 78 -28.30 20.95 -1.01
N LYS A 79 -29.40 21.26 -0.32
CA LYS A 79 -29.64 20.85 1.07
C LYS A 79 -29.63 19.32 1.25
N ASP A 80 -30.12 18.59 0.26
CA ASP A 80 -30.10 17.13 0.19
C ASP A 80 -28.67 16.56 0.37
N LEU A 81 -27.69 17.16 -0.30
CA LEU A 81 -26.30 16.74 -0.24
C LEU A 81 -25.63 17.16 1.08
N LEU A 82 -26.00 18.31 1.63
CA LEU A 82 -25.52 18.78 2.93
C LEU A 82 -25.96 17.85 4.06
N GLU A 83 -27.21 17.38 4.04
CA GLU A 83 -27.71 16.40 5.01
C GLU A 83 -27.01 15.03 4.86
N ALA A 84 -26.78 14.58 3.62
CA ALA A 84 -26.05 13.34 3.37
C ALA A 84 -24.59 13.43 3.88
N ALA A 85 -23.93 14.57 3.67
CA ALA A 85 -22.60 14.83 4.19
C ALA A 85 -22.58 14.97 5.72
N ASP A 86 -23.67 15.43 6.33
CA ASP A 86 -23.76 15.52 7.78
C ASP A 86 -23.75 14.13 8.44
N LYS A 87 -24.55 13.21 7.89
CA LYS A 87 -24.66 11.81 8.36
C LYS A 87 -23.42 10.96 8.11
N ALA A 88 -22.50 11.41 7.27
CA ALA A 88 -21.28 10.68 6.95
C ALA A 88 -20.21 10.88 8.04
N ASN A 89 -19.80 9.76 8.66
CA ASN A 89 -18.72 9.75 9.63
C ASN A 89 -17.34 9.80 8.95
N TYR A 90 -16.29 10.14 9.71
CA TYR A 90 -14.91 10.03 9.21
C TYR A 90 -14.59 8.62 8.74
N GLU A 91 -13.81 8.51 7.67
CA GLU A 91 -13.44 7.26 7.00
C GLU A 91 -14.60 6.50 6.34
N SER A 92 -15.77 7.13 6.18
CA SER A 92 -16.87 6.60 5.36
C SER A 92 -16.48 6.60 3.88
N ALA A 93 -16.90 5.58 3.14
CA ALA A 93 -16.64 5.45 1.71
C ALA A 93 -17.67 6.26 0.91
N LEU A 94 -17.19 7.17 0.07
CA LEU A 94 -17.99 8.11 -0.70
C LEU A 94 -17.74 7.94 -2.20
N LYS A 95 -18.80 8.10 -2.99
CA LYS A 95 -18.74 8.40 -4.42
C LYS A 95 -19.16 9.86 -4.60
N VAL A 96 -18.29 10.65 -5.22
CA VAL A 96 -18.54 12.06 -5.52
C VAL A 96 -18.48 12.25 -7.03
N THR A 97 -19.52 12.85 -7.59
CA THR A 97 -19.55 13.29 -8.98
C THR A 97 -19.75 14.80 -9.01
N GLY A 98 -18.96 15.49 -9.82
CA GLY A 98 -19.07 16.94 -9.90
C GLY A 98 -18.17 17.56 -10.95
N ILE A 99 -18.10 18.89 -10.94
CA ILE A 99 -17.30 19.69 -11.88
C ILE A 99 -16.06 20.21 -11.15
N VAL A 100 -14.89 20.08 -11.80
CA VAL A 100 -13.63 20.62 -11.28
C VAL A 100 -13.62 22.14 -11.44
N ALA A 101 -13.43 22.86 -10.33
CA ALA A 101 -13.35 24.30 -10.26
C ALA A 101 -12.01 24.77 -9.65
N ASP A 102 -11.59 25.98 -9.99
CA ASP A 102 -10.46 26.66 -9.34
C ASP A 102 -10.92 27.23 -7.99
N ARG A 103 -10.09 27.14 -6.95
CA ARG A 103 -10.36 27.74 -5.64
C ARG A 103 -10.13 29.25 -5.60
N GLY A 104 -9.48 29.82 -6.61
CA GLY A 104 -9.22 31.25 -6.72
C GLY A 104 -8.32 31.75 -5.60
N SER A 105 -8.85 32.56 -4.68
CA SER A 105 -8.09 33.12 -3.54
C SER A 105 -7.89 32.12 -2.39
N SER A 106 -8.63 31.01 -2.34
CA SER A 106 -8.61 30.02 -1.24
C SER A 106 -7.72 28.81 -1.53
N ARG A 107 -6.59 29.02 -2.22
CA ARG A 107 -5.65 27.94 -2.58
C ARG A 107 -4.88 27.46 -1.36
N ASN A 108 -4.65 26.15 -1.29
CA ASN A 108 -3.91 25.55 -0.18
C ASN A 108 -2.56 24.97 -0.66
N PRO A 109 -1.42 25.66 -0.44
CA PRO A 109 -0.12 25.20 -0.92
C PRO A 109 0.37 23.90 -0.28
N ALA A 110 -0.20 23.48 0.87
CA ALA A 110 0.17 22.23 1.52
C ALA A 110 -0.40 20.99 0.80
N MET A 111 -1.39 21.15 -0.07
CA MET A 111 -2.03 20.05 -0.80
C MET A 111 -1.63 20.07 -2.28
N LYS A 112 -1.31 18.89 -2.84
CA LYS A 112 -1.00 18.74 -4.28
C LYS A 112 -2.15 19.18 -5.20
N THR A 113 -3.39 19.04 -4.74
CA THR A 113 -4.61 19.48 -5.44
C THR A 113 -5.17 20.77 -4.83
N GLY A 114 -4.32 21.56 -4.17
CA GLY A 114 -4.73 22.73 -3.39
C GLY A 114 -5.26 23.88 -4.23
N ASP A 115 -4.97 23.89 -5.54
CA ASP A 115 -5.44 24.90 -6.47
C ASP A 115 -6.88 24.66 -6.94
N ILE A 116 -7.37 23.42 -6.82
CA ILE A 116 -8.66 23.00 -7.36
C ILE A 116 -9.56 22.41 -6.28
N GLU A 117 -10.85 22.40 -6.58
CA GLU A 117 -11.87 21.70 -5.81
C GLU A 117 -12.93 21.11 -6.74
N ILE A 118 -13.67 20.12 -6.27
CA ILE A 118 -14.81 19.57 -7.02
C ILE A 118 -16.09 20.18 -6.46
N VAL A 119 -16.85 20.88 -7.30
CA VAL A 119 -18.21 21.31 -6.98
C VAL A 119 -19.14 20.13 -7.20
N VAL A 120 -19.80 19.69 -6.14
CA VAL A 120 -20.59 18.45 -6.16
C VAL A 120 -21.91 18.62 -6.90
N ASP A 121 -22.14 17.72 -7.85
CA ASP A 121 -23.44 17.52 -8.49
C ASP A 121 -24.22 16.39 -7.81
N ASP A 122 -23.53 15.30 -7.47
CA ASP A 122 -24.07 14.10 -6.82
C ASP A 122 -23.08 13.54 -5.76
N LEU A 123 -23.60 13.22 -4.58
CA LEU A 123 -22.86 12.62 -3.47
C LEU A 123 -23.60 11.37 -2.99
N LYS A 124 -22.93 10.21 -3.07
CA LYS A 124 -23.45 8.95 -2.55
C LYS A 124 -22.53 8.40 -1.48
N VAL A 125 -23.07 8.17 -0.29
CA VAL A 125 -22.40 7.41 0.77
C VAL A 125 -22.54 5.93 0.42
N LEU A 126 -21.43 5.28 0.06
CA LEU A 126 -21.40 3.86 -0.31
C LEU A 126 -21.39 2.96 0.92
N ASN A 127 -20.62 3.36 1.93
CA ASN A 127 -20.55 2.66 3.21
C ASN A 127 -20.28 3.68 4.32
N ASN A 128 -21.07 3.64 5.39
CA ASN A 128 -20.89 4.51 6.53
C ASN A 128 -19.94 3.86 7.53
N ALA A 129 -18.92 4.60 7.95
CA ALA A 129 -17.98 4.13 8.95
C ALA A 129 -18.60 4.21 10.36
N PRO A 130 -18.13 3.38 11.31
CA PRO A 130 -18.53 3.52 12.71
C PRO A 130 -18.15 4.90 13.26
N ASN A 131 -19.00 5.47 14.11
CA ASN A 131 -18.82 6.83 14.64
C ASN A 131 -17.50 6.98 15.44
N ARG A 132 -17.07 5.90 16.13
CA ARG A 132 -15.81 5.86 16.88
C ARG A 132 -14.83 4.91 16.20
N LEU A 133 -13.76 5.46 15.63
CA LEU A 133 -12.61 4.71 15.15
C LEU A 133 -11.64 4.41 16.32
N PRO A 134 -10.89 3.30 16.27
CA PRO A 134 -9.95 2.92 17.33
C PRO A 134 -8.80 3.92 17.50
N TYR A 135 -8.40 4.60 16.43
CA TYR A 135 -7.47 5.73 16.44
C TYR A 135 -7.71 6.61 15.21
N SER A 136 -7.15 7.82 15.22
CA SER A 136 -7.23 8.77 14.10
C SER A 136 -6.13 8.50 13.08
N LEU A 137 -6.46 8.48 11.80
CA LEU A 137 -5.48 8.35 10.71
C LEU A 137 -4.81 9.68 10.31
N ARG A 138 -5.26 10.80 10.90
CA ARG A 138 -4.88 12.16 10.49
C ARG A 138 -3.69 12.73 11.24
N ALA A 139 -3.67 12.51 12.55
CA ALA A 139 -2.52 12.84 13.35
C ALA A 139 -1.61 11.63 13.33
N GLU A 140 -0.30 11.86 13.31
CA GLU A 140 0.66 10.87 13.79
C GLU A 140 0.44 10.77 15.31
N SER A 141 -0.73 10.25 15.70
CA SER A 141 -1.11 10.08 17.08
C SER A 141 -0.16 9.05 17.67
N GLU A 142 0.17 9.21 18.94
CA GLU A 142 0.85 8.22 19.78
C GLU A 142 -0.04 6.98 20.00
N SER A 143 -0.62 6.44 18.93
CA SER A 143 -1.30 5.16 18.96
C SER A 143 -0.26 4.10 19.22
N VAL A 144 -0.45 3.32 20.28
CA VAL A 144 0.38 2.17 20.62
C VAL A 144 0.51 1.26 19.39
N GLU A 145 1.74 0.87 19.05
CA GLU A 145 2.02 0.02 17.88
C GLU A 145 1.17 -1.28 17.89
N GLU A 146 0.87 -1.83 19.07
CA GLU A 146 -0.03 -2.97 19.22
C GLU A 146 -1.41 -2.71 18.60
N THR A 147 -2.00 -1.53 18.84
CA THR A 147 -3.31 -1.14 18.27
C THR A 147 -3.21 -1.01 16.75
N ARG A 148 -2.11 -0.47 16.22
CA ARG A 148 -1.89 -0.35 14.77
C ARG A 148 -1.74 -1.71 14.11
N LEU A 149 -1.09 -2.67 14.77
CA LEU A 149 -0.98 -4.04 14.29
C LEU A 149 -2.31 -4.79 14.36
N ARG A 150 -3.08 -4.61 15.45
CA ARG A 150 -4.42 -5.20 15.59
C ARG A 150 -5.39 -4.68 14.52
N TYR A 151 -5.35 -3.38 14.25
CA TYR A 151 -6.18 -2.70 13.26
C TYR A 151 -5.36 -2.31 12.02
N ARG A 152 -4.51 -3.23 11.54
CA ARG A 152 -3.60 -2.98 10.42
C ARG A 152 -4.33 -2.56 9.15
N TYR A 153 -5.54 -3.06 8.93
CA TYR A 153 -6.36 -2.69 7.78
C TYR A 153 -6.71 -1.18 7.72
N LEU A 154 -6.77 -0.49 8.88
CA LEU A 154 -6.89 0.96 8.92
C LEU A 154 -5.54 1.64 8.69
N ASP A 155 -4.47 1.14 9.32
CA ASP A 155 -3.12 1.73 9.22
C ASP A 155 -2.59 1.69 7.79
N LEU A 156 -2.92 0.62 7.07
CA LEU A 156 -2.60 0.48 5.65
C LEU A 156 -3.20 1.58 4.79
N ARG A 157 -4.26 2.28 5.25
CA ARG A 157 -4.80 3.43 4.53
C ARG A 157 -3.92 4.67 4.66
N SER A 158 -3.02 4.75 5.64
CA SER A 158 -2.14 5.91 5.81
C SER A 158 -1.27 6.14 4.58
N ASP A 159 -0.99 7.41 4.29
CA ASP A 159 -0.23 7.79 3.09
C ASP A 159 1.19 7.19 3.13
N ARG A 160 1.80 7.10 4.31
CA ARG A 160 3.09 6.45 4.55
C ARG A 160 3.07 4.96 4.16
N MET A 161 2.07 4.22 4.60
CA MET A 161 1.96 2.78 4.29
C MET A 161 1.60 2.53 2.83
N GLN A 162 0.73 3.34 2.24
CA GLN A 162 0.40 3.27 0.82
C GLN A 162 1.63 3.50 -0.06
N GLN A 163 2.45 4.52 0.26
CA GLN A 163 3.69 4.78 -0.46
C GLN A 163 4.69 3.62 -0.31
N ALA A 164 4.89 3.11 0.90
CA ALA A 164 5.80 2.00 1.15
C ALA A 164 5.40 0.71 0.39
N LEU A 165 4.10 0.36 0.38
CA LEU A 165 3.61 -0.82 -0.33
C LEU A 165 3.73 -0.69 -1.85
N ARG A 166 3.44 0.49 -2.40
CA ARG A 166 3.59 0.75 -3.83
C ARG A 166 5.04 0.69 -4.27
N LEU A 167 5.94 1.34 -3.51
CA LEU A 167 7.38 1.29 -3.78
C LEU A 167 7.90 -0.14 -3.74
N ARG A 168 7.51 -0.93 -2.73
CA ARG A 168 7.88 -2.35 -2.66
C ARG A 168 7.42 -3.13 -3.90
N SER A 169 6.18 -2.90 -4.34
CA SER A 169 5.62 -3.55 -5.53
C SER A 169 6.37 -3.15 -6.80
N GLU A 170 6.66 -1.86 -6.96
CA GLU A 170 7.39 -1.32 -8.11
C GLU A 170 8.82 -1.87 -8.18
N VAL A 171 9.55 -1.84 -7.06
CA VAL A 171 10.91 -2.40 -6.98
C VAL A 171 10.90 -3.89 -7.31
N ALA A 172 10.00 -4.67 -6.71
CA ALA A 172 9.90 -6.09 -7.00
C ALA A 172 9.57 -6.37 -8.48
N HIS A 173 8.69 -5.57 -9.09
CA HIS A 173 8.35 -5.68 -10.50
C HIS A 173 9.54 -5.34 -11.40
N LEU A 174 10.27 -4.26 -11.12
CA LEU A 174 11.46 -3.86 -11.87
C LEU A 174 12.58 -4.89 -11.76
N MET A 175 12.78 -5.47 -10.57
CA MET A 175 13.73 -6.56 -10.36
C MET A 175 13.38 -7.79 -11.20
N ARG A 176 12.11 -8.24 -11.18
CA ARG A 176 11.66 -9.37 -12.00
C ARG A 176 11.84 -9.09 -13.49
N LYS A 177 11.47 -7.88 -13.93
CA LYS A 177 11.63 -7.46 -15.31
C LYS A 177 13.09 -7.52 -15.75
N PHE A 178 14.00 -6.99 -14.94
CA PHE A 178 15.44 -7.04 -15.21
C PHE A 178 15.94 -8.49 -15.29
N LEU A 179 15.56 -9.34 -14.34
CA LEU A 179 16.01 -10.73 -14.28
C LEU A 179 15.57 -11.52 -15.52
N ILE A 180 14.33 -11.36 -15.95
CA ILE A 180 13.76 -12.11 -17.09
C ILE A 180 14.25 -11.54 -18.42
N GLU A 181 14.14 -10.22 -18.64
CA GLU A 181 14.37 -9.62 -19.96
C GLU A 181 15.86 -9.38 -20.26
N ILE A 182 16.67 -9.07 -19.26
CA ILE A 182 18.07 -8.67 -19.45
C ILE A 182 19.02 -9.79 -19.05
N ALA A 183 18.76 -10.43 -17.92
CA ALA A 183 19.66 -11.44 -17.37
C ALA A 183 19.28 -12.89 -17.77
N ASN A 184 18.22 -13.09 -18.55
CA ASN A 184 17.73 -14.40 -19.03
C ASN A 184 17.47 -15.42 -17.91
N PHE A 185 17.05 -14.96 -16.72
CA PHE A 185 16.62 -15.84 -15.64
C PHE A 185 15.18 -16.32 -15.86
N VAL A 186 14.91 -17.57 -15.46
CA VAL A 186 13.56 -18.15 -15.45
C VAL A 186 13.02 -18.13 -14.02
N GLU A 187 11.83 -17.57 -13.83
CA GLU A 187 11.17 -17.56 -12.52
C GLU A 187 10.57 -18.94 -12.21
N GLY A 188 11.13 -19.62 -11.19
CA GLY A 188 10.65 -20.90 -10.71
C GLY A 188 9.94 -20.75 -9.36
N SER A 189 8.69 -21.19 -9.26
CA SER A 189 8.00 -21.29 -7.97
C SER A 189 8.38 -22.60 -7.30
N PHE A 190 9.24 -22.56 -6.29
CA PHE A 190 9.51 -23.75 -5.48
C PHE A 190 8.30 -24.05 -4.58
N PHE A 191 7.75 -25.26 -4.70
CA PHE A 191 6.66 -25.72 -3.84
C PHE A 191 7.14 -25.77 -2.38
N VAL A 192 6.63 -24.86 -1.56
CA VAL A 192 6.95 -24.73 -0.13
C VAL A 192 6.60 -26.00 0.66
N PHE A 193 5.69 -26.84 0.14
CA PHE A 193 5.25 -28.08 0.78
C PHE A 193 6.30 -29.20 0.81
N GLN A 194 7.27 -29.22 -0.11
CA GLN A 194 8.20 -30.35 -0.20
C GLN A 194 9.27 -30.34 0.92
N PHE A 195 9.54 -29.19 1.54
CA PHE A 195 10.62 -29.08 2.54
C PHE A 195 10.21 -29.51 3.96
N ILE A 196 8.94 -29.40 4.33
CA ILE A 196 8.49 -29.80 5.68
C ILE A 196 8.52 -31.34 5.85
N PHE A 197 8.27 -32.11 4.78
CA PHE A 197 8.37 -33.57 4.82
C PHE A 197 9.81 -34.09 4.74
N VAL A 198 10.70 -33.38 4.03
CA VAL A 198 12.11 -33.79 3.93
C VAL A 198 12.87 -33.51 5.23
N ILE A 199 12.56 -32.40 5.92
CA ILE A 199 13.20 -32.10 7.21
C ILE A 199 12.75 -33.10 8.29
N ASN A 200 11.46 -33.43 8.40
CA ASN A 200 10.99 -34.38 9.42
C ASN A 200 11.49 -35.82 9.20
N ARG A 201 11.70 -36.26 7.95
CA ARG A 201 12.24 -37.60 7.68
C ARG A 201 13.75 -37.71 7.95
N PHE A 202 14.49 -36.60 7.81
CA PHE A 202 15.92 -36.56 8.17
C PHE A 202 16.14 -36.54 9.70
N TYR A 203 15.29 -35.86 10.47
CA TYR A 203 15.40 -35.87 11.93
C TYR A 203 15.10 -37.26 12.54
N CYS A 204 14.18 -38.04 11.96
CA CYS A 204 13.93 -39.42 12.43
C CYS A 204 15.09 -40.38 12.16
N TYR A 205 15.79 -40.25 11.03
CA TYR A 205 16.94 -41.10 10.70
C TYR A 205 18.21 -40.73 11.51
N PHE A 206 18.41 -39.46 11.82
CA PHE A 206 19.59 -39.03 12.58
C PHE A 206 19.51 -39.44 14.06
N PHE A 207 18.31 -39.47 14.65
CA PHE A 207 18.14 -39.86 16.06
C PHE A 207 18.24 -41.37 16.29
N THR A 208 17.87 -42.20 15.31
CA THR A 208 18.04 -43.66 15.40
C THR A 208 19.51 -44.07 15.20
N PHE A 209 20.28 -43.35 14.38
CA PHE A 209 21.70 -43.63 14.18
C PHE A 209 22.55 -43.27 15.41
N PHE A 210 22.25 -42.18 16.11
CA PHE A 210 22.97 -41.78 17.31
C PHE A 210 22.67 -42.68 18.53
N SER A 211 21.46 -43.24 18.62
CA SER A 211 21.09 -44.18 19.70
C SER A 211 21.80 -45.55 19.57
N LEU A 212 22.02 -46.04 18.35
CA LEU A 212 22.77 -47.28 18.11
C LEU A 212 24.28 -47.11 18.28
N TYR A 213 24.84 -45.93 18.02
CA TYR A 213 26.27 -45.68 18.20
C TYR A 213 26.66 -45.47 19.68
N SER A 214 25.76 -44.92 20.50
CA SER A 214 26.01 -44.72 21.93
C SER A 214 25.93 -46.00 22.78
N ARG A 215 25.37 -47.10 22.27
CA ARG A 215 25.33 -48.40 22.99
C ARG A 215 26.54 -49.29 22.75
N ASN A 216 27.33 -49.04 21.70
CA ASN A 216 28.52 -49.85 21.38
C ASN A 216 29.84 -49.30 21.95
N ILE A 217 29.82 -48.12 22.59
CA ILE A 217 31.03 -47.50 23.17
C ILE A 217 31.20 -47.84 24.67
N CYS A 218 30.14 -48.31 25.36
CA CYS A 218 30.19 -48.57 26.82
C CYS A 218 30.63 -50.00 27.22
N CYS A 219 30.93 -50.90 26.27
CA CYS A 219 31.32 -52.30 26.55
C CYS A 219 32.76 -52.66 26.17
N ARG A 220 33.64 -51.69 25.88
CA ARG A 220 34.99 -51.98 25.33
C ARG A 220 36.17 -51.40 26.12
N GLU A 221 36.04 -51.23 27.43
CA GLU A 221 37.13 -50.76 28.31
C GLU A 221 37.41 -51.65 29.54
N ASN A 222 37.12 -52.96 29.51
CA ASN A 222 37.43 -53.85 30.65
C ASN A 222 37.93 -55.25 30.29
N ILE A 223 38.81 -55.37 29.29
CA ILE A 223 39.58 -56.61 29.06
C ILE A 223 40.99 -56.23 28.58
N LEU A 224 41.89 -55.84 29.49
CA LEU A 224 43.35 -55.85 29.27
C LEU A 224 44.12 -55.72 30.61
N THR A 225 43.78 -56.57 31.58
CA THR A 225 44.65 -56.90 32.74
C THR A 225 44.41 -58.34 33.15
N ALA A 226 44.92 -59.30 32.36
CA ALA A 226 45.16 -60.68 32.76
C ALA A 226 45.89 -61.40 31.61
N LEU A 227 47.20 -61.15 31.47
CA LEU A 227 48.18 -62.04 30.82
C LEU A 227 49.59 -61.47 31.06
N THR A 228 50.03 -61.53 32.32
CA THR A 228 51.39 -61.84 32.83
C THR A 228 51.31 -61.85 34.34
#